data_AF-T0Y239-F1
#
_entry.id   AF-T0Y239-F1
#
_cell.length_a   1.000
_cell.length_b   1.000
_cell.length_c   1.000
_cell.angle_alpha   90.00
_cell.angle_beta   90.00
_cell.angle_gamma   90.00
#
_symmetry.space_group_name_H-M   'P 1'
#
loop_
_entity.id
_entity.type
_entity.pdbx_description
1 polymer ?
#
loop_
_entity_poly.entity_id
_entity_poly.type
_entity_poly.pdbx_seq_one_letter_code
_entity_poly.pdbx_strand_id
1 'polypeptide(L)'
;FGSSGNRLTLSYDQIPVNPAVFHAGDLVSPYSAGYATDPLFTTSMIAGLVEKASGQAAKLGWSYFVGHTLRFILSEASYWTAPAFPDTHETDLDVTWYVPGRLRGLSLRNRLGMLQGVNGQDG
;
A
#
# COMPACT_ATOMS: atom_id res chain seq x y z
N PHE A 1 -19.52 15.21 -2.08
CA PHE A 1 -19.92 13.90 -1.52
C PHE A 1 -18.64 13.20 -1.07
N GLY A 2 -18.21 13.17 0.18
CA GLY A 2 -18.95 13.32 1.44
C GLY A 2 -18.60 12.13 2.33
N SER A 3 -17.39 12.13 2.88
CA SER A 3 -17.02 11.29 4.03
C SER A 3 -15.88 11.99 4.76
N SER A 4 -16.23 12.96 5.59
CA SER A 4 -15.35 13.47 6.67
C SER A 4 -15.41 12.50 7.84
N GLY A 5 -15.25 11.20 7.55
CA GLY A 5 -15.48 10.11 8.48
C GLY A 5 -14.23 9.26 8.63
N ASN A 6 -14.07 8.72 9.84
CA ASN A 6 -13.03 7.73 10.09
C ASN A 6 -13.36 6.49 9.25
N ARG A 7 -12.35 5.91 8.60
CA ARG A 7 -12.52 4.74 7.76
C ARG A 7 -11.48 3.70 8.13
N LEU A 8 -11.93 2.48 8.34
CA LEU A 8 -11.08 1.31 8.44
C LEU A 8 -11.34 0.45 7.19
N THR A 9 -10.27 -0.02 6.55
CA THR A 9 -10.31 -0.86 5.35
C THR A 9 -9.43 -2.06 5.55
N LEU A 10 -9.96 -3.25 5.25
CA LEU A 10 -9.18 -4.47 5.12
C LEU A 10 -9.26 -4.92 3.66
N SER A 11 -8.12 -5.22 3.08
CA SER A 11 -7.97 -5.60 1.69
C SER A 11 -7.11 -6.86 1.58
N TYR A 12 -7.40 -7.68 0.59
CA TYR A 12 -6.69 -8.92 0.32
C TYR A 12 -6.65 -9.14 -1.20
N ASP A 13 -5.48 -9.52 -1.70
CA ASP A 13 -5.27 -9.90 -3.09
C ASP A 13 -4.52 -11.24 -3.14
N GLN A 14 -4.86 -12.05 -4.14
CA GLN A 14 -4.18 -13.31 -4.42
C GLN A 14 -3.96 -13.46 -5.92
N ILE A 15 -2.71 -13.74 -6.28
CA ILE A 15 -2.29 -14.09 -7.63
C ILE A 15 -1.84 -15.55 -7.58
N PRO A 16 -2.61 -16.51 -8.14
CA PRO A 16 -2.26 -17.93 -8.09
C PRO A 16 -0.91 -18.20 -8.75
N VAL A 17 -0.04 -18.93 -8.04
CA VAL A 17 1.24 -19.38 -8.57
C VAL A 17 1.01 -20.53 -9.56
N ASN A 18 1.44 -20.34 -10.81
CA ASN A 18 1.41 -21.35 -11.86
C ASN A 18 2.75 -21.39 -12.61
N PRO A 19 3.65 -22.34 -12.31
CA PRO A 19 4.98 -22.42 -12.93
C PRO A 19 4.98 -22.61 -14.46
N ALA A 20 3.86 -23.01 -15.05
CA ALA A 20 3.74 -23.26 -16.49
C ALA A 20 3.40 -22.00 -17.31
N VAL A 21 3.19 -20.85 -16.66
CA VAL A 21 2.87 -19.57 -17.33
C VAL A 21 3.95 -18.53 -17.06
N PHE A 22 3.83 -17.37 -17.72
CA PHE A 22 4.79 -16.27 -17.60
C PHE A 22 5.12 -15.98 -16.13
N HIS A 23 6.42 -16.05 -15.80
CA HIS A 23 6.97 -15.78 -14.46
C HIS A 23 6.13 -16.41 -13.32
N ALA A 24 5.77 -17.68 -13.45
CA ALA A 24 5.00 -18.40 -12.44
C ALA A 24 3.63 -17.79 -12.09
N GLY A 25 3.03 -16.96 -12.95
CA GLY A 25 1.73 -16.32 -12.73
C GLY A 25 1.78 -14.83 -12.44
N ASP A 26 2.96 -14.21 -12.52
CA ASP A 26 3.13 -12.78 -12.27
C ASP A 26 2.25 -11.91 -13.18
N LEU A 27 1.85 -10.75 -12.65
CA LEU A 27 1.11 -9.74 -13.40
C LEU A 27 2.09 -8.80 -14.09
N VAL A 28 1.80 -8.47 -15.35
CA VAL A 28 2.53 -7.44 -16.10
C VAL A 28 1.70 -6.17 -16.10
N SER A 29 2.28 -5.06 -15.63
CA SER A 29 1.67 -3.73 -15.71
C SER A 29 2.67 -2.73 -16.29
N PRO A 30 2.28 -1.89 -17.25
CA PRO A 30 3.13 -0.79 -17.71
C PRO A 30 3.20 0.37 -16.71
N TYR A 31 2.46 0.30 -15.60
CA TYR A 31 2.31 1.39 -14.63
C TYR A 31 3.05 1.17 -13.31
N SER A 32 3.54 -0.05 -13.03
CA SER A 32 4.18 -0.41 -11.76
C SER A 32 5.69 -0.13 -11.70
N ALA A 33 6.25 0.53 -12.72
CA ALA A 33 7.68 0.78 -12.78
C ALA A 33 8.10 1.98 -11.90
N GLY A 34 8.73 1.71 -10.76
CA GLY A 34 9.39 2.71 -9.91
C GLY A 34 8.48 3.40 -8.89
N TYR A 35 7.17 3.20 -8.95
CA TYR A 35 6.20 3.55 -7.92
C TYR A 35 5.04 2.55 -7.98
N ALA A 36 4.61 2.07 -6.82
CA ALA A 36 3.49 1.16 -6.69
C ALA A 36 2.17 1.85 -7.06
N THR A 37 1.82 1.73 -8.34
CA THR A 37 0.54 2.15 -8.92
C THR A 37 -0.23 0.97 -9.52
N ASP A 38 -0.01 -0.21 -8.96
CA ASP A 38 -0.70 -1.42 -9.32
C ASP A 38 -2.22 -1.29 -9.17
N PRO A 39 -3.00 -1.99 -9.99
CA PRO A 39 -4.46 -1.99 -9.91
C PRO A 39 -5.01 -2.83 -8.74
N LEU A 40 -4.19 -3.21 -7.77
CA LEU A 40 -4.53 -4.12 -6.68
C LEU A 40 -4.94 -3.35 -5.41
N PHE A 41 -5.76 -3.96 -4.56
CA PHE A 41 -6.25 -3.31 -3.35
C PHE A 41 -5.18 -3.21 -2.25
N THR A 42 -4.18 -4.07 -2.31
CA THR A 42 -3.08 -4.19 -1.33
C THR A 42 -1.84 -3.38 -1.69
N THR A 43 -1.87 -2.64 -2.79
CA THR A 43 -0.77 -1.79 -3.24
C THR A 43 -0.45 -0.71 -2.21
N SER A 44 0.83 -0.58 -1.88
CA SER A 44 1.36 0.41 -0.93
C SER A 44 2.14 1.50 -1.66
N MET A 45 2.81 2.39 -0.93
CA MET A 45 3.50 3.50 -1.55
C MET A 45 4.78 3.06 -2.29
N ILE A 46 5.45 2.03 -1.77
CA ILE A 46 6.74 1.53 -2.23
C ILE A 46 6.58 0.20 -2.97
N ALA A 47 5.74 -0.72 -2.48
CA ALA A 47 5.58 -2.05 -3.03
C ALA A 47 4.12 -2.43 -3.35
N GLY A 48 3.97 -3.28 -4.35
CA GLY A 48 2.77 -4.05 -4.65
C GLY A 48 3.13 -5.46 -5.11
N LEU A 49 2.10 -6.29 -5.34
CA LEU A 49 2.33 -7.66 -5.83
C LEU A 49 2.78 -7.68 -7.29
N VAL A 50 2.51 -6.64 -8.09
CA VAL A 50 2.88 -6.62 -9.51
C VAL A 50 4.39 -6.41 -9.66
N GLU A 51 5.05 -5.63 -8.78
CA GLU A 51 6.51 -5.48 -8.80
C GLU A 51 7.26 -6.60 -8.08
N LYS A 52 6.57 -7.35 -7.22
CA LYS A 52 7.16 -8.47 -6.49
C LYS A 52 7.02 -9.75 -7.32
N ALA A 53 5.97 -10.51 -7.08
CA ALA A 53 5.66 -11.74 -7.79
C ALA A 53 4.23 -12.17 -7.43
N SER A 54 3.75 -13.17 -8.16
CA SER A 54 2.62 -13.99 -7.79
C SER A 54 2.72 -14.49 -6.34
N GLY A 55 1.58 -14.51 -5.66
CA GLY A 55 1.54 -14.69 -4.22
C GLY A 55 0.27 -14.12 -3.60
N GLN A 56 0.37 -13.73 -2.33
CA GLN A 56 -0.73 -13.20 -1.55
C GLN A 56 -0.33 -11.89 -0.90
N ALA A 57 -1.31 -11.01 -0.69
CA ALA A 57 -1.11 -9.81 0.10
C ALA A 57 -2.35 -9.49 0.92
N ALA A 58 -2.13 -8.89 2.09
CA ALA A 58 -3.18 -8.32 2.91
C ALA A 58 -2.79 -6.90 3.32
N LYS A 59 -3.77 -6.01 3.40
CA LYS A 59 -3.55 -4.62 3.80
C LYS A 59 -4.64 -4.12 4.73
N LEU A 60 -4.23 -3.58 5.87
CA LEU A 60 -5.07 -2.84 6.79
C LEU A 60 -4.82 -1.35 6.61
N GLY A 61 -5.86 -0.58 6.41
CA GLY A 61 -5.80 0.87 6.26
C GLY A 61 -6.75 1.55 7.21
N TRP A 62 -6.29 2.63 7.83
CA TRP A 62 -7.09 3.47 8.71
C TRP A 62 -6.92 4.94 8.29
N SER A 63 -8.02 5.64 8.10
CA SER A 63 -8.01 7.09 7.89
C SER A 63 -8.83 7.79 8.94
N TYR A 64 -8.30 8.87 9.48
CA TYR A 64 -8.89 9.66 10.55
C TYR A 64 -8.83 11.14 10.20
N PHE A 65 -9.92 11.86 10.46
CA PHE A 65 -9.98 13.31 10.29
C PHE A 65 -10.11 13.98 11.66
N VAL A 66 -9.18 14.89 11.96
CA VAL A 66 -9.29 15.78 13.12
C VAL A 66 -9.94 17.07 12.64
N GLY A 67 -11.25 17.19 12.88
CA GLY A 67 -12.05 18.32 12.42
C GLY A 67 -12.04 18.46 10.90
N HIS A 68 -11.76 19.67 10.41
CA HIS A 68 -11.72 19.98 8.97
C HIS A 68 -10.34 20.44 8.49
N THR A 69 -9.31 20.29 9.31
CA THR A 69 -7.97 20.83 9.04
C THR A 69 -6.90 19.76 8.93
N LEU A 70 -7.03 18.61 9.62
CA LEU A 70 -6.01 17.57 9.58
C LEU A 70 -6.61 16.22 9.20
N ARG A 71 -5.93 15.52 8.29
CA ARG A 71 -6.22 14.14 7.89
C ARG A 71 -4.99 13.29 8.11
N PHE A 72 -5.21 12.14 8.75
CA PHE A 72 -4.22 11.09 8.93
C PHE A 72 -4.68 9.86 8.16
N ILE A 73 -3.73 9.17 7.52
CA ILE A 73 -3.93 7.83 6.97
C ILE A 73 -2.75 6.99 7.43
N LEU A 74 -3.02 5.86 8.05
CA LEU A 74 -2.04 4.84 8.41
C LEU A 74 -2.42 3.56 7.68
N SER A 75 -1.45 2.85 7.13
CA SER A 75 -1.71 1.50 6.63
C SER A 75 -0.53 0.58 6.84
N GLU A 76 -0.83 -0.69 7.00
CA GLU A 76 0.14 -1.77 7.09
C GLU A 76 -0.25 -2.85 6.07
N ALA A 77 0.70 -3.23 5.22
CA ALA A 77 0.54 -4.26 4.22
C ALA A 77 1.56 -5.37 4.45
N SER A 78 1.14 -6.61 4.20
CA SER A 78 1.95 -7.81 4.26
C SER A 78 1.91 -8.49 2.90
N TYR A 79 3.08 -8.89 2.39
CA TYR A 79 3.25 -9.55 1.11
C TYR A 79 3.93 -10.90 1.31
N TRP A 80 3.30 -11.96 0.80
CA TRP A 80 3.80 -13.33 0.84
C TRP A 80 4.07 -13.81 -0.59
N THR A 81 5.34 -13.81 -0.98
CA THR A 81 5.77 -14.01 -2.38
C THR A 81 6.95 -14.98 -2.52
N ALA A 82 7.29 -15.70 -1.44
CA ALA A 82 8.29 -16.75 -1.49
C ALA A 82 7.90 -17.89 -2.46
N PRO A 83 8.85 -18.48 -3.20
CA PRO A 83 10.30 -18.32 -3.06
C PRO A 83 10.91 -17.22 -3.95
N ALA A 84 10.15 -16.61 -4.86
CA ALA A 84 10.70 -15.66 -5.84
C ALA A 84 11.22 -14.38 -5.19
N PHE A 85 10.50 -13.86 -4.20
CA PHE A 85 10.92 -12.71 -3.39
C PHE A 85 10.65 -12.99 -1.90
N PRO A 86 11.49 -12.49 -0.98
CA PRO A 86 11.23 -12.59 0.44
C PRO A 86 9.89 -11.95 0.80
N ASP A 87 9.25 -12.50 1.82
CA ASP A 87 8.08 -11.90 2.41
C ASP A 87 8.45 -10.53 3.00
N THR A 88 7.55 -9.56 2.85
CA THR A 88 7.83 -8.19 3.28
C THR A 88 6.60 -7.54 3.88
N HIS A 89 6.83 -6.53 4.71
CA HIS A 89 5.79 -5.68 5.24
C HIS A 89 6.07 -4.23 4.86
N GLU A 90 5.01 -3.47 4.60
CA GLU A 90 5.10 -2.03 4.37
C GLU A 90 4.17 -1.28 5.30
N THR A 91 4.73 -0.31 6.02
CA THR A 91 3.96 0.64 6.83
C THR A 91 3.99 2.01 6.18
N ASP A 92 2.82 2.57 5.91
CA ASP A 92 2.63 3.90 5.33
C ASP A 92 1.94 4.84 6.30
N LEU A 93 2.46 6.05 6.43
CA LEU A 93 1.85 7.17 7.15
C LEU A 93 1.68 8.38 6.21
N ASP A 94 0.46 8.88 6.11
CA ASP A 94 0.10 10.08 5.34
C ASP A 94 -0.54 11.11 6.26
N VAL A 95 0.02 12.31 6.27
CA VAL A 95 -0.53 13.45 7.01
C VAL A 95 -0.80 14.58 6.03
N THR A 96 -2.04 15.04 6.00
CA THR A 96 -2.47 16.19 5.22
C THR A 96 -3.03 17.27 6.12
N TRP A 97 -2.47 18.48 6.04
CA TRP A 97 -2.98 19.69 6.67
C TRP A 97 -3.63 20.60 5.64
N TYR A 98 -4.91 20.91 5.82
CA TYR A 98 -5.69 21.86 5.04
C TYR A 98 -5.67 23.21 5.76
N VAL A 99 -5.11 24.22 5.10
CA VAL A 99 -4.92 25.55 5.70
C VAL A 99 -6.27 26.29 5.77
N PRO A 100 -6.76 26.66 6.97
CA PRO A 100 -8.02 27.39 7.09
C PRO A 100 -7.85 28.89 6.79
N GLY A 101 -8.98 29.60 6.63
CA GLY A 101 -8.99 31.07 6.51
C GLY A 101 -8.65 31.57 5.10
N ARG A 102 -7.84 32.63 5.00
CA ARG A 102 -7.55 33.32 3.73
C ARG A 102 -6.82 32.46 2.69
N LEU A 103 -6.19 31.38 3.13
CA LEU A 103 -5.49 30.41 2.27
C LEU A 103 -6.32 29.13 2.03
N ARG A 104 -7.65 29.22 2.19
CA ARG A 104 -8.55 28.08 1.96
C ARG A 104 -8.36 27.55 0.53
N GLY A 105 -8.01 26.28 0.43
CA GLY A 105 -7.67 25.60 -0.83
C GLY A 105 -6.20 25.16 -0.89
N LEU A 106 -5.32 25.76 -0.08
CA LEU A 106 -3.96 25.27 0.11
C LEU A 106 -3.95 24.07 1.08
N SER A 107 -3.21 23.03 0.72
CA SER A 107 -2.94 21.88 1.59
C SER A 107 -1.47 21.50 1.56
N LEU A 108 -0.92 21.17 2.72
CA LEU A 108 0.41 20.56 2.85
C LEU A 108 0.22 19.07 3.16
N ARG A 109 0.89 18.22 2.39
CA ARG A 109 0.82 16.76 2.55
C ARG A 109 2.21 16.18 2.63
N ASN A 110 2.42 15.30 3.60
CA ASN A 110 3.65 14.54 3.75
C ASN A 110 3.30 13.05 3.89
N ARG A 111 4.08 12.20 3.23
CA ARG A 111 3.91 10.76 3.23
C ARG A 111 5.24 10.09 3.54
N LEU A 112 5.22 9.13 4.43
CA LEU A 112 6.35 8.29 4.80
C LEU A 112 5.94 6.85 4.59
N GLY A 113 6.81 6.07 3.95
CA GLY A 113 6.65 4.64 3.77
C GLY A 113 7.90 3.95 4.26
N MET A 114 7.73 2.83 4.92
CA MET A 114 8.83 1.99 5.36
C MET A 114 8.55 0.55 4.94
N LEU A 115 9.39 0.01 4.08
CA LEU A 115 9.34 -1.37 3.61
C LEU A 115 10.41 -2.18 4.38
N GLN A 116 9.99 -3.26 5.03
CA GLN A 116 10.88 -4.20 5.69
C GLN A 116 10.76 -5.60 5.08
N GLY A 117 11.89 -6.25 4.85
CA GLY A 117 11.92 -7.67 4.52
C GLY A 117 11.96 -8.54 5.76
N VAL A 118 11.14 -9.59 5.77
CA VAL A 118 11.31 -10.69 6.72
C VAL A 118 12.44 -11.56 6.15
N ASN A 119 13.66 -11.35 6.65
CA ASN A 119 14.72 -12.32 6.41
C ASN A 119 14.33 -13.59 7.17
N GLY A 120 13.98 -14.65 6.46
CA GLY A 120 13.91 -15.99 7.01
C GLY A 120 15.30 -16.40 7.51
N GLN A 121 15.60 -16.09 8.77
CA GLN A 121 16.61 -16.76 9.58
C GLN A 121 15.97 -17.22 10.88
N ASP A 122 15.08 -18.21 10.78
CA ASP A 122 14.87 -19.18 11.85
C ASP A 122 15.04 -20.55 11.18
N GLY A 123 16.22 -21.13 11.35
CA GLY A 123 16.51 -22.52 11.02
C GLY A 123 16.15 -23.46 12.15
#